data_AF-A0AA41DSF1-F1
#
_entry.id   AF-A0AA41DSF1-F1
#
_cell.length_a   1.000
_cell.length_b   1.000
_cell.length_c   1.000
_cell.angle_alpha   90.00
_cell.angle_beta   90.00
_cell.angle_gamma   90.00
#
_symmetry.space_group_name_H-M   'P 1'
#
loop_
_entity.id
_entity.type
_entity.pdbx_description
1 polymer ?
#
loop_
_entity_poly.entity_id
_entity_poly.type
_entity_poly.pdbx_seq_one_letter_code
_entity_poly.pdbx_strand_id
1 'polypeptide(L)'
;MSRSFYDLNFGVHPGGAEKDVHYVRRTLEEVKRDLSVELLDQRNIYLLCYYGAWLNLDGYQNGRRTESIDLHPFLEISIEGYPPITFSGPQQPVDYSFSMDEESEDDSSELSHRMWHRRLGQRVGITVHWDSISVPPLCRRTVSEGDSVTLYGRPFPASYGYQDFRG
;
A
#
# COMPACT_ATOMS: atom_id res chain seq x y z
N MET A 1 -19.33 11.04 -18.52
CA MET A 1 -20.16 10.66 -17.36
C MET A 1 -19.24 10.07 -16.30
N SER A 2 -19.38 10.49 -15.05
CA SER A 2 -18.49 10.06 -13.97
C SER A 2 -18.71 8.58 -13.60
N ARG A 3 -17.64 7.85 -13.30
CA ARG A 3 -17.64 6.40 -13.01
C ARG A 3 -17.41 6.13 -11.51
N SER A 4 -17.88 4.98 -11.04
CA SER A 4 -17.48 4.46 -9.73
C SER A 4 -16.25 3.55 -9.85
N PHE A 5 -15.33 3.63 -8.90
CA PHE A 5 -14.10 2.83 -8.87
C PHE A 5 -13.50 2.81 -7.46
N TYR A 6 -12.63 1.85 -7.20
CA TYR A 6 -11.70 1.87 -6.08
C TYR A 6 -10.36 2.43 -6.55
N ASP A 7 -9.67 3.12 -5.66
CA ASP A 7 -8.29 3.54 -5.83
C ASP A 7 -7.48 3.04 -4.64
N LEU A 8 -6.62 2.05 -4.86
CA LEU A 8 -5.62 1.64 -3.88
C LEU A 8 -4.40 2.53 -4.05
N ASN A 9 -4.14 3.37 -3.04
CA ASN A 9 -3.03 4.31 -3.03
C ASN A 9 -1.92 3.85 -2.08
N PHE A 10 -0.68 3.97 -2.52
CA PHE A 10 0.51 3.62 -1.74
C PHE A 10 1.65 4.56 -2.10
N GLY A 11 2.08 5.38 -1.15
CA GLY A 11 3.22 6.24 -1.33
C GLY A 11 3.91 6.67 -0.05
N VAL A 12 4.98 7.44 -0.19
CA VAL A 12 5.75 8.09 0.88
C VAL A 12 6.01 9.53 0.48
N HIS A 13 6.04 10.44 1.47
CA HIS A 13 6.33 11.84 1.19
C HIS A 13 7.78 12.00 0.73
N PRO A 14 8.06 12.92 -0.21
CA PRO A 14 9.42 13.15 -0.70
C PRO A 14 10.33 13.65 0.43
N GLY A 15 11.55 13.11 0.51
CA GLY A 15 12.57 13.52 1.47
C GLY A 15 13.76 12.56 1.56
N GLY A 16 13.50 11.26 1.70
CA GLY A 16 14.53 10.21 1.71
C GLY A 16 14.17 8.95 0.91
N ALA A 17 12.90 8.76 0.58
CA ALA A 17 12.39 7.84 -0.41
C ALA A 17 11.25 8.52 -1.17
N GLU A 18 10.88 8.00 -2.33
CA GLU A 18 9.80 8.54 -3.15
C GLU A 18 8.97 7.40 -3.72
N LYS A 19 7.66 7.49 -3.50
CA LYS A 19 6.65 6.59 -4.05
C LYS A 19 5.31 7.32 -4.00
N ASP A 20 4.55 7.25 -5.08
CA ASP A 20 3.16 7.71 -5.10
C ASP A 20 2.41 6.89 -6.14
N VAL A 21 1.94 5.70 -5.76
CA VAL A 21 1.34 4.72 -6.68
C VAL A 21 -0.15 4.63 -6.46
N HIS A 22 -0.89 4.59 -7.57
CA HIS A 22 -2.35 4.50 -7.59
C HIS A 22 -2.83 3.33 -8.45
N TYR A 23 -3.77 2.55 -7.91
CA TYR A 23 -4.37 1.37 -8.53
C TYR A 23 -5.87 1.54 -8.66
N VAL A 24 -6.30 2.06 -9.81
CA VAL A 24 -7.73 2.26 -10.13
C VAL A 24 -8.36 0.94 -10.57
N ARG A 25 -9.35 0.45 -9.83
CA ARG A 25 -10.02 -0.85 -10.04
C ARG A 25 -11.54 -0.78 -9.94
N ARG A 26 -12.21 -1.73 -10.58
CA ARG A 26 -13.68 -1.82 -10.61
C ARG A 26 -14.23 -2.84 -9.63
N THR A 27 -13.37 -3.68 -9.06
CA THR A 27 -13.73 -4.71 -8.09
C THR A 27 -12.76 -4.73 -6.93
N LEU A 28 -13.23 -5.19 -5.77
CA LEU A 28 -12.37 -5.36 -4.60
C LEU A 28 -11.37 -6.51 -4.83
N GLU A 29 -11.74 -7.55 -5.59
CA GLU A 29 -10.86 -8.67 -5.92
C GLU A 29 -9.62 -8.24 -6.72
N GLU A 30 -9.79 -7.28 -7.62
CA GLU A 30 -8.65 -6.69 -8.34
C GLU A 30 -7.74 -5.92 -7.37
N VAL A 31 -8.31 -5.12 -6.46
CA VAL A 31 -7.55 -4.41 -5.40
C VAL A 31 -6.76 -5.39 -4.54
N LYS A 32 -7.39 -6.47 -4.07
CA LYS A 32 -6.73 -7.52 -3.28
C LYS A 32 -5.53 -8.11 -4.01
N ARG A 33 -5.68 -8.36 -5.32
CA ARG A 33 -4.62 -8.90 -6.16
C ARG A 33 -3.47 -7.91 -6.32
N ASP A 34 -3.76 -6.65 -6.65
CA ASP A 34 -2.71 -5.63 -6.81
C ASP A 34 -1.97 -5.40 -5.50
N LEU A 35 -2.68 -5.28 -4.38
CA LEU A 35 -2.04 -5.13 -3.06
C LEU A 35 -1.12 -6.32 -2.75
N SER A 36 -1.58 -7.54 -3.03
CA SER A 36 -0.77 -8.75 -2.82
C SER A 36 0.51 -8.70 -3.64
N VAL A 37 0.44 -8.31 -4.92
CA VAL A 37 1.62 -8.18 -5.79
C VAL A 37 2.54 -7.06 -5.32
N GLU A 38 1.98 -5.93 -4.94
CA GLU A 38 2.72 -4.75 -4.47
C GLU A 38 3.53 -5.09 -3.22
N LEU A 39 2.94 -5.81 -2.28
CA LEU A 39 3.58 -6.16 -1.02
C LEU A 39 4.64 -7.28 -1.17
N LEU A 40 4.70 -7.99 -2.31
CA LEU A 40 5.81 -8.92 -2.58
C LEU A 40 7.17 -8.23 -2.78
N ASP A 41 7.19 -6.93 -3.10
CA ASP A 41 8.46 -6.18 -3.15
C ASP A 41 8.90 -5.83 -1.72
N GLN A 42 10.00 -6.41 -1.28
CA GLN A 42 10.57 -6.17 0.06
C GLN A 42 10.91 -4.70 0.31
N ARG A 43 11.13 -3.91 -0.75
CA ARG A 43 11.29 -2.46 -0.62
C ARG A 43 10.00 -1.77 -0.19
N ASN A 44 8.84 -2.25 -0.61
CA ASN A 44 7.57 -1.69 -0.17
C ASN A 44 7.30 -1.99 1.30
N ILE A 45 7.71 -3.17 1.78
CA ILE A 45 7.70 -3.51 3.20
C ILE A 45 8.60 -2.56 4.00
N TYR A 46 9.80 -2.30 3.49
CA TYR A 46 10.70 -1.31 4.07
C TYR A 46 10.04 0.07 4.18
N LEU A 47 9.36 0.53 3.13
CA LEU A 47 8.69 1.83 3.13
C LEU A 47 7.56 1.91 4.18
N LEU A 48 6.80 0.83 4.37
CA LEU A 48 5.77 0.74 5.41
C LEU A 48 6.37 0.78 6.82
N CYS A 49 7.48 0.08 7.02
CA CYS A 49 8.13 -0.06 8.33
C CYS A 49 8.93 1.19 8.75
N TYR A 50 9.70 1.79 7.82
CA TYR A 50 10.71 2.79 8.15
C TYR A 50 10.44 4.19 7.59
N TYR A 51 9.61 4.33 6.54
CA TYR A 51 9.37 5.62 5.87
C TYR A 51 7.97 6.19 6.09
N GLY A 52 7.11 5.48 6.81
CA GLY A 52 5.76 5.98 7.06
C GLY A 52 4.91 6.09 5.83
N ALA A 53 5.02 5.10 4.96
CA ALA A 53 4.18 5.08 3.79
C ALA A 53 2.71 5.19 4.17
N TRP A 54 1.93 5.90 3.37
CA TRP A 54 0.48 5.75 3.39
C TRP A 54 0.09 4.55 2.54
N LEU A 55 -0.97 3.87 2.97
CA LEU A 55 -1.56 2.75 2.27
C LEU A 55 -3.06 2.81 2.50
N ASN A 56 -3.80 3.40 1.56
CA ASN A 56 -5.24 3.56 1.71
C ASN A 56 -6.01 2.95 0.54
N LEU A 57 -7.23 2.55 0.84
CA LEU A 57 -8.24 2.19 -0.15
C LEU A 57 -9.30 3.30 -0.19
N ASP A 58 -9.32 4.04 -1.29
CA ASP A 58 -10.30 5.09 -1.53
C ASP A 58 -11.47 4.55 -2.37
N GLY A 59 -12.69 4.81 -1.92
CA GLY A 59 -13.91 4.48 -2.64
C GLY A 59 -14.44 5.71 -3.39
N TYR A 60 -14.56 5.60 -4.72
CA TYR A 60 -15.15 6.66 -5.55
C TYR A 60 -16.51 6.23 -6.08
N GLN A 61 -17.53 7.05 -5.79
CA GLN A 61 -18.89 6.89 -6.30
C GLN A 61 -19.22 8.01 -7.27
N ASN A 62 -19.52 7.67 -8.52
CA ASN A 62 -19.79 8.64 -9.58
C ASN A 62 -18.72 9.75 -9.66
N GLY A 63 -17.44 9.39 -9.59
CA GLY A 63 -16.28 10.28 -9.67
C GLY A 63 -16.04 11.15 -8.43
N ARG A 64 -16.74 10.91 -7.32
CA ARG A 64 -16.51 11.58 -6.04
C ARG A 64 -15.98 10.58 -5.03
N ARG A 65 -14.91 10.94 -4.32
CA ARG A 65 -14.43 10.15 -3.19
C ARG A 65 -15.47 10.18 -2.07
N THR A 66 -16.01 9.02 -1.72
CA THR A 66 -16.98 8.85 -0.64
C THR A 66 -16.35 8.29 0.63
N GLU A 67 -15.21 7.62 0.49
CA GLU A 67 -14.53 6.97 1.59
C GLU A 67 -13.03 6.88 1.33
N SER A 68 -12.26 6.82 2.42
CA SER A 68 -10.82 6.59 2.43
C SER A 68 -10.52 5.73 3.66
N ILE A 69 -10.03 4.51 3.43
CA ILE A 69 -9.77 3.52 4.47
C ILE A 69 -8.27 3.34 4.58
N ASP A 70 -7.72 3.64 5.75
CA ASP A 70 -6.34 3.30 6.07
C ASP A 70 -6.21 1.78 6.25
N LEU A 71 -5.32 1.16 5.48
CA LEU A 71 -5.13 -0.29 5.49
C LEU A 71 -4.10 -0.76 6.52
N HIS A 72 -3.34 0.14 7.14
CA HIS A 72 -2.32 -0.23 8.14
C HIS A 72 -2.85 -1.10 9.28
N PRO A 73 -4.00 -0.77 9.92
CA PRO A 73 -4.53 -1.56 11.03
C PRO A 73 -4.93 -2.99 10.68
N PHE A 74 -4.97 -3.32 9.39
CA PHE A 74 -5.40 -4.61 8.88
C PHE A 74 -4.24 -5.40 8.28
N LEU A 75 -3.02 -4.87 8.34
CA LEU A 75 -1.82 -5.48 7.79
C LEU A 75 -0.98 -6.14 8.88
N GLU A 76 -0.56 -7.37 8.62
CA GLU A 76 0.42 -8.10 9.42
C GLU A 76 1.58 -8.55 8.51
N ILE A 77 2.81 -8.29 8.95
CA ILE A 77 4.03 -8.70 8.25
C ILE A 77 4.80 -9.65 9.16
N SER A 78 4.98 -10.88 8.69
CA SER A 78 5.75 -11.92 9.36
C SER A 78 7.10 -12.09 8.67
N ILE A 79 8.17 -12.08 9.46
CA ILE A 79 9.54 -12.27 8.97
C ILE A 79 10.19 -13.31 9.86
N GLU A 80 10.73 -14.37 9.26
CA GLU A 80 11.38 -15.44 10.03
C GLU A 80 12.48 -14.88 10.93
N GLY A 81 12.39 -15.17 12.23
CA GLY A 81 13.32 -14.69 13.26
C GLY A 81 12.91 -13.38 13.93
N TYR A 82 11.80 -12.76 13.52
CA TYR A 82 11.29 -11.52 14.09
C TYR A 82 9.85 -11.71 14.61
N PRO A 83 9.43 -10.96 15.64
CA PRO A 83 8.01 -10.85 15.99
C PRO A 83 7.18 -10.36 14.78
N PRO A 84 5.90 -10.73 14.68
CA PRO A 84 5.00 -10.13 13.70
C PRO A 84 4.97 -8.61 13.85
N ILE A 85 5.03 -7.92 12.72
CA ILE A 85 4.93 -6.47 12.64
C ILE A 85 3.47 -6.14 12.30
N THR A 86 2.83 -5.42 13.21
CA THR A 86 1.47 -4.89 13.09
C THR A 86 1.50 -3.37 13.19
N PHE A 87 0.47 -2.71 12.67
CA PHE A 87 0.42 -1.24 12.63
C PHE A 87 -0.89 -0.75 13.26
N SER A 88 -0.88 0.36 14.00
CA SER A 88 -2.10 1.08 14.38
C SER A 88 -2.44 2.22 13.43
N GLY A 89 -1.55 2.53 12.49
CA GLY A 89 -1.63 3.58 11.48
C GLY A 89 -0.28 3.79 10.79
N PRO A 90 -0.14 4.79 9.90
CA PRO A 90 1.13 5.11 9.25
C PRO A 90 2.18 5.49 10.31
N GLN A 91 3.41 4.96 10.19
CA GLN A 91 4.50 5.14 11.16
C GLN A 91 4.21 4.66 12.60
N GLN A 92 3.18 3.85 12.80
CA GLN A 92 2.83 3.39 14.15
C GLN A 92 2.88 1.86 14.23
N PRO A 93 4.07 1.24 14.16
CA PRO A 93 4.19 -0.17 14.49
C PRO A 93 3.87 -0.38 15.98
N VAL A 94 3.04 -1.36 16.29
CA VAL A 94 2.55 -1.57 17.67
C VAL A 94 3.52 -2.43 18.48
N ASP A 95 4.05 -3.49 17.87
CA ASP A 95 4.77 -4.55 18.59
C ASP A 95 6.28 -4.63 18.27
N TYR A 96 6.78 -3.76 17.38
CA TYR A 96 8.18 -3.73 16.96
C TYR A 96 8.77 -2.32 16.95
N SER A 97 9.88 -2.13 17.66
CA SER A 97 10.63 -0.86 17.66
C SER A 97 11.75 -0.93 16.63
N PHE A 98 11.51 -0.34 15.45
CA PHE A 98 12.51 -0.27 14.38
C PHE A 98 13.75 0.55 14.73
N SER A 99 13.67 1.45 15.71
CA SER A 99 14.82 2.21 16.21
C SER A 99 15.85 1.36 16.94
N MET A 100 15.49 0.14 17.38
CA MET A 100 16.43 -0.77 18.05
C MET A 100 17.23 -1.61 17.05
N ASP A 101 16.82 -1.65 15.78
CA ASP A 101 17.50 -2.41 14.71
C ASP A 101 18.68 -1.66 14.07
N GLU A 102 18.77 -0.33 14.25
CA GLU A 102 19.84 0.53 13.70
C GLU A 102 21.07 0.62 14.63
N GLU A 103 21.13 -0.16 15.72
CA GLU A 103 22.24 -0.16 16.68
C GLU A 103 23.26 -1.30 16.46
N SER A 104 23.18 -2.02 15.33
CA SER A 104 24.07 -3.16 15.08
C SER A 104 25.42 -2.73 14.49
N GLU A 105 26.52 -3.37 14.89
CA GLU A 105 27.87 -3.06 14.36
C GLU A 105 28.09 -3.59 12.91
N ASP A 106 27.13 -4.34 12.35
CA ASP A 106 27.15 -4.89 10.99
C ASP A 106 25.87 -4.51 10.23
N ASP A 107 25.88 -3.32 9.63
CA ASP A 107 24.85 -2.75 8.75
C ASP A 107 24.29 -3.76 7.72
N SER A 108 25.08 -4.75 7.31
CA SER A 108 24.68 -5.69 6.27
C SER A 108 23.65 -6.73 6.74
N SER A 109 23.61 -6.96 8.06
CA SER A 109 22.76 -7.94 8.74
C SER A 109 21.41 -7.36 9.17
N GLU A 110 21.31 -6.03 9.23
CA GLU A 110 20.12 -5.30 9.67
C GLU A 110 18.89 -5.62 8.81
N LEU A 111 17.74 -5.71 9.47
CA LEU A 111 16.46 -5.96 8.82
C LEU A 111 16.16 -4.89 7.75
N SER A 112 16.43 -3.64 8.07
CA SER A 112 16.32 -2.46 7.21
C SER A 112 17.09 -2.65 5.89
N HIS A 113 18.39 -2.95 5.98
CA HIS A 113 19.28 -3.18 4.86
C HIS A 113 18.84 -4.40 4.03
N ARG A 114 18.41 -5.49 4.70
CA ARG A 114 17.93 -6.68 4.01
C ARG A 114 16.62 -6.45 3.26
N MET A 115 15.67 -5.69 3.81
CA MET A 115 14.44 -5.33 3.08
C MET A 115 14.76 -4.45 1.87
N TRP A 116 15.59 -3.42 2.06
CA TRP A 116 15.95 -2.46 1.00
C TRP A 116 16.65 -3.14 -0.18
N HIS A 117 17.61 -4.03 0.10
CA HIS A 117 18.35 -4.76 -0.92
C HIS A 117 17.67 -6.06 -1.40
N ARG A 118 16.43 -6.32 -0.97
CA ARG A 118 15.64 -7.52 -1.32
C ARG A 118 16.32 -8.85 -0.94
N ARG A 119 16.93 -8.89 0.24
CA ARG A 119 17.73 -10.01 0.78
C ARG A 119 17.03 -10.79 1.90
N LEU A 120 15.71 -10.63 2.08
CA LEU A 120 14.95 -11.47 3.03
C LEU A 120 14.67 -12.89 2.49
N GLY A 121 14.81 -13.11 1.18
CA GLY A 121 14.45 -14.40 0.54
C GLY A 121 12.95 -14.70 0.62
N GLN A 122 12.57 -15.97 0.66
CA GLN A 122 11.16 -16.43 0.78
C GLN A 122 10.61 -16.40 2.22
N ARG A 123 11.29 -15.69 3.13
CA ARG A 123 11.02 -15.74 4.58
C ARG A 123 10.05 -14.66 5.06
N VAL A 124 9.23 -14.14 4.15
CA VAL A 124 8.32 -13.02 4.41
C VAL A 124 6.91 -13.45 4.08
N GLY A 125 6.03 -13.44 5.09
CA GLY A 125 4.60 -13.66 4.93
C GLY A 125 3.86 -12.36 5.20
N ILE A 126 2.85 -12.07 4.37
CA ILE A 126 2.06 -10.84 4.48
C ILE A 126 0.59 -11.22 4.49
N THR A 127 -0.11 -10.73 5.50
CA THR A 127 -1.53 -11.01 5.69
C THR A 127 -2.28 -9.69 5.74
N VAL A 128 -3.37 -9.59 4.98
CA VAL A 128 -4.31 -8.47 5.06
C VAL A 128 -5.66 -9.01 5.50
N HIS A 129 -6.16 -8.54 6.63
CA HIS A 129 -7.39 -9.01 7.26
C HIS A 129 -8.63 -8.38 6.62
N TRP A 130 -8.87 -8.67 5.34
CA TRP A 130 -9.96 -8.11 4.54
C TRP A 130 -11.35 -8.28 5.15
N ASP A 131 -11.59 -9.36 5.88
CA ASP A 131 -12.88 -9.64 6.51
C ASP A 131 -13.19 -8.67 7.67
N SER A 132 -12.17 -7.96 8.16
CA SER A 132 -12.32 -6.90 9.18
C SER A 132 -12.52 -5.50 8.57
N ILE A 133 -12.46 -5.38 7.24
CA ILE A 133 -12.57 -4.11 6.54
C ILE A 133 -13.97 -3.98 5.95
N SER A 134 -14.72 -2.99 6.43
CA SER A 134 -16.03 -2.65 5.87
C SER A 134 -15.87 -1.83 4.59
N VAL A 135 -15.61 -2.49 3.45
CA VAL A 135 -15.53 -1.81 2.13
C VAL A 135 -16.91 -1.77 1.46
N PRO A 136 -17.51 -0.60 1.23
CA PRO A 136 -18.78 -0.49 0.54
C PRO A 136 -18.67 -0.89 -0.93
N PRO A 137 -19.68 -1.59 -1.48
CA PRO A 137 -19.70 -1.92 -2.90
C PRO A 137 -19.85 -0.67 -3.77
N LEU A 138 -19.27 -0.72 -4.97
CA LEU A 138 -19.43 0.35 -5.95
C LEU A 138 -20.87 0.40 -6.50
N CYS A 139 -21.38 1.62 -6.70
CA CYS A 139 -22.64 1.84 -7.39
C CYS A 139 -22.55 1.41 -8.86
N ARG A 140 -23.72 1.30 -9.51
CA ARG A 140 -23.81 0.95 -10.94
C ARG A 140 -22.95 1.90 -11.80
N ARG A 141 -22.39 1.37 -12.90
CA ARG A 141 -21.49 2.06 -13.87
C ARG A 141 -20.07 2.25 -13.32
N THR A 142 -19.39 1.14 -13.14
CA THR A 142 -17.97 1.12 -12.82
C THR A 142 -17.10 1.58 -14.00
N VAL A 143 -15.85 1.89 -13.69
CA VAL A 143 -14.80 2.15 -14.68
C VAL A 143 -14.56 0.92 -15.57
N SER A 144 -14.24 1.17 -16.84
CA SER A 144 -13.74 0.19 -17.81
C SER A 144 -12.32 0.57 -18.26
N GLU A 145 -11.59 -0.39 -18.83
CA GLU A 145 -10.30 -0.10 -19.45
C GLU A 145 -10.42 1.00 -20.52
N GLY A 146 -9.51 1.97 -20.48
CA GLY A 146 -9.51 3.13 -21.38
C GLY A 146 -10.44 4.28 -20.96
N ASP A 147 -11.24 4.14 -19.91
CA ASP A 147 -11.95 5.27 -19.30
C ASP A 147 -10.94 6.26 -18.67
N SER A 148 -11.31 7.54 -18.56
CA SER A 148 -10.57 8.51 -17.75
C SER A 148 -11.29 8.73 -16.42
N VAL A 149 -10.55 8.71 -15.32
CA VAL A 149 -11.03 9.00 -13.97
C VAL A 149 -10.39 10.28 -13.45
N THR A 150 -10.98 10.89 -12.42
CA THR A 150 -10.41 12.08 -11.78
C THR A 150 -9.95 11.71 -10.38
N LEU A 151 -8.64 11.81 -10.14
CA LEU A 151 -8.03 11.68 -8.81
C LEU A 151 -7.47 13.06 -8.44
N TYR A 152 -7.71 13.52 -7.21
CA TYR A 152 -7.22 14.81 -6.72
C TYR A 152 -7.42 16.01 -7.67
N GLY A 153 -8.53 16.04 -8.40
CA GLY A 153 -8.86 17.11 -9.35
C GLY A 153 -8.10 17.06 -10.68
N ARG A 154 -7.33 16.00 -10.96
CA ARG A 154 -6.61 15.78 -12.23
C ARG A 154 -7.13 14.53 -12.95
N PRO A 155 -7.20 14.53 -14.29
CA PRO A 155 -7.61 13.35 -15.05
C PRO A 155 -6.46 12.34 -15.15
N PHE A 156 -6.77 11.07 -14.92
CA PHE A 156 -5.86 9.94 -15.09
C PHE A 156 -6.50 8.90 -16.02
N PRO A 157 -5.73 8.26 -16.89
CA PRO A 157 -6.22 7.09 -17.61
C PRO A 157 -6.46 5.96 -16.60
N ALA A 158 -7.57 5.24 -16.75
CA ALA A 158 -7.81 3.98 -16.04
C ALA A 158 -6.92 2.83 -16.58
N SER A 159 -5.80 3.15 -17.24
CA SER A 159 -4.84 2.19 -17.75
C SER A 159 -4.11 1.54 -16.58
N TYR A 160 -4.21 0.23 -16.53
CA TYR A 160 -3.60 -0.66 -15.55
C TYR A 160 -2.09 -0.46 -15.44
N GLY A 161 -1.61 -0.17 -14.22
CA GLY A 161 -0.20 -0.31 -13.85
C GLY A 161 0.44 0.99 -13.35
N TYR A 162 1.39 0.83 -12.42
CA TYR A 162 2.30 1.80 -11.81
C TYR A 162 2.20 3.21 -12.41
N GLN A 163 1.53 4.11 -11.69
CA GLN A 163 1.60 5.53 -11.94
C GLN A 163 2.55 6.09 -10.91
N ASP A 164 3.65 6.68 -11.36
CA ASP A 164 4.56 7.46 -10.53
C ASP A 164 4.28 8.92 -10.87
N PHE A 165 3.77 9.68 -9.91
CA PHE A 165 3.35 11.07 -10.12
C PHE A 165 4.53 12.04 -10.23
N ARG A 166 5.73 11.54 -10.58
CA ARG A 166 6.83 12.35 -11.11
C ARG A 166 6.29 13.27 -12.21
N GLY A 167 6.40 14.57 -11.96
CA GLY A 167 6.61 15.52 -13.05
C GLY A 167 7.94 15.27 -13.72
#